data_AF-A0A5R8Q7Q3-F1
#
_entry.id   AF-A0A5R8Q7Q3-F1
#
_cell.length_a   1.000
_cell.length_b   1.000
_cell.length_c   1.000
_cell.angle_alpha   90.00
_cell.angle_beta   90.00
_cell.angle_gamma   90.00
#
_symmetry.space_group_name_H-M   'P 1'
#
loop_
_entity.id
_entity.type
_entity.pdbx_description
1 polymer ?
#
loop_
_entity_poly.entity_id
_entity_poly.type
_entity_poly.pdbx_seq_one_letter_code
_entity_poly.pdbx_strand_id
1 'polypeptide(L)'
;MRRIYDRTRVCFRCGIAFEGYPGKPRGNRTFCSQECRRAQMGEDNLSKRVNQPGGMTQSERTKLRNAKLGTGQGKTYTKFHGRHEHRVIAEKMLGRPLNPGEVVHHIDENKRNNDPSNLMVFSSQEEHARHHAQLDKAKSGGGK
;
A
#
# COMPACT_ATOMS: atom_id res chain seq x y z
N MET A 1 -51.80 1.38 1.54
CA MET A 1 -51.18 1.30 2.88
C MET A 1 -49.66 1.35 2.75
N ARG A 2 -48.98 2.29 3.42
CA ARG A 2 -47.51 2.28 3.51
C ARG A 2 -47.08 1.13 4.42
N ARG A 3 -46.20 0.24 3.96
CA ARG A 3 -45.60 -0.80 4.82
C ARG A 3 -44.68 -0.12 5.83
N ILE A 4 -44.99 -0.27 7.11
CA ILE A 4 -44.15 0.15 8.22
C ILE A 4 -43.21 -1.01 8.54
N TYR A 5 -41.91 -0.77 8.55
CA TYR A 5 -40.89 -1.75 8.90
C TYR A 5 -40.30 -1.36 10.26
N ASP A 6 -40.03 -2.36 11.11
CA ASP A 6 -39.26 -2.12 12.33
C ASP A 6 -37.88 -1.55 11.97
N ARG A 7 -37.55 -0.44 12.63
CA ARG A 7 -36.30 0.30 12.43
C ARG A 7 -35.24 -0.12 13.44
N THR A 8 -35.60 -0.85 14.48
CA THR A 8 -34.66 -1.34 15.49
C THR A 8 -33.82 -2.46 14.89
N ARG A 9 -32.49 -2.28 14.86
CA ARG A 9 -31.57 -3.26 14.28
C ARG A 9 -30.38 -3.46 15.19
N VAL A 10 -29.81 -4.66 15.15
CA VAL A 10 -28.58 -4.98 15.88
C VAL A 10 -27.40 -4.95 14.92
N CYS A 11 -26.33 -4.24 15.29
CA CYS A 11 -25.13 -4.22 14.47
C CYS A 11 -24.44 -5.59 14.46
N PHE A 12 -24.18 -6.15 13.28
CA PHE A 12 -23.48 -7.41 13.09
C PHE A 12 -22.06 -7.42 13.69
N ARG A 13 -21.40 -6.27 13.74
CA ARG A 13 -20.01 -6.17 14.24
C ARG A 13 -19.93 -5.91 15.75
N CYS A 14 -20.62 -4.88 16.25
CA CYS A 14 -20.51 -4.48 17.66
C CYS A 14 -21.67 -4.93 18.55
N GLY A 15 -22.73 -5.52 17.99
CA GLY A 15 -23.88 -6.00 18.76
C GLY A 15 -24.80 -4.90 19.32
N ILE A 16 -24.48 -3.63 19.11
CA ILE A 16 -25.29 -2.51 19.62
C ILE A 16 -26.57 -2.36 18.79
N ALA A 17 -27.70 -2.16 19.49
CA ALA A 17 -28.97 -1.81 18.87
C ALA A 17 -28.96 -0.35 18.36
N PHE A 18 -29.41 -0.13 17.14
CA PHE A 18 -29.44 1.20 16.51
C PHE A 18 -30.68 1.38 15.63
N GLU A 19 -31.03 2.63 15.37
CA GLU A 19 -32.14 2.96 14.47
C GLU A 19 -31.67 2.95 13.00
N GLY A 20 -32.22 2.03 12.22
CA GLY A 20 -31.89 1.86 10.81
C GLY A 20 -32.74 2.70 9.85
N TYR A 21 -32.33 2.68 8.58
CA TYR A 21 -33.08 3.30 7.48
C TYR A 21 -34.51 2.73 7.37
N PRO A 22 -35.56 3.56 7.20
CA PRO A 22 -36.94 3.13 7.10
C PRO A 22 -37.17 2.29 5.84
N GLY A 23 -37.11 0.96 5.99
CA GLY A 23 -37.26 0.00 4.90
C GLY A 23 -36.83 -1.41 5.31
N LYS A 24 -37.08 -2.39 4.44
CA LYS A 24 -36.62 -3.76 4.65
C LYS A 24 -35.07 -3.80 4.66
N PRO A 25 -34.42 -4.44 5.65
CA PRO A 25 -32.98 -4.58 5.66
C PRO A 25 -32.51 -5.38 4.44
N ARG A 26 -31.41 -4.92 3.81
CA ARG A 26 -30.78 -5.64 2.70
C ARG A 26 -29.85 -6.72 3.26
N GLY A 27 -30.41 -7.89 3.52
CA GLY A 27 -29.69 -9.07 4.02
C GLY A 27 -29.46 -9.08 5.52
N ASN A 28 -28.67 -10.05 5.99
CA ASN A 28 -28.54 -10.40 7.41
C ASN A 28 -27.45 -9.59 8.14
N ARG A 29 -26.62 -8.84 7.41
CA ARG A 29 -25.51 -8.06 7.98
C ARG A 29 -25.84 -6.57 7.93
N THR A 30 -26.23 -6.02 9.07
CA THR A 30 -26.48 -4.58 9.24
C THR A 30 -25.46 -3.95 10.18
N PHE A 31 -25.16 -2.67 9.97
CA PHE A 31 -24.09 -1.97 10.68
C PHE A 31 -24.58 -0.62 11.20
N CYS A 32 -24.24 -0.29 12.45
CA CYS A 32 -24.62 0.98 13.07
C CYS A 32 -23.89 2.17 12.46
N SER A 33 -22.67 1.99 11.94
CA SER A 33 -21.86 3.04 11.33
C SER A 33 -21.07 2.53 10.13
N GLN A 34 -20.58 3.48 9.32
CA GLN A 34 -19.63 3.18 8.24
C GLN A 34 -18.34 2.58 8.77
N GLU A 35 -17.91 2.94 9.98
CA GLU A 35 -16.72 2.38 10.62
C GLU A 35 -16.91 0.90 10.91
N CYS A 36 -18.04 0.52 11.54
CA CYS A 36 -18.35 -0.88 11.78
C CYS A 36 -18.44 -1.69 10.48
N ARG A 37 -19.02 -1.11 9.42
CA ARG A 37 -19.05 -1.73 8.10
C ARG A 37 -17.65 -1.92 7.53
N ARG A 38 -16.82 -0.87 7.48
CA ARG A 38 -15.46 -0.90 6.90
C ARG A 38 -14.55 -1.87 7.65
N ALA A 39 -14.65 -1.88 8.98
CA ALA A 39 -13.86 -2.76 9.80
C ALA A 39 -14.27 -4.24 9.62
N GLN A 40 -15.57 -4.55 9.51
CA GLN A 40 -16.02 -5.91 9.19
C GLN A 40 -15.57 -6.33 7.79
N MET A 41 -15.73 -5.46 6.80
CA MET A 41 -15.30 -5.74 5.43
C MET A 41 -13.78 -5.92 5.36
N GLY A 42 -12.99 -5.19 6.14
CA GLY A 42 -11.53 -5.34 6.23
C GLY A 42 -11.12 -6.72 6.74
N GLU A 43 -11.76 -7.20 7.81
CA GLU A 43 -11.53 -8.54 8.37
C GLU A 43 -11.94 -9.66 7.39
N ASP A 44 -13.15 -9.55 6.83
CA ASP A 44 -13.64 -10.45 5.78
C ASP A 44 -12.66 -10.52 4.59
N ASN A 45 -12.10 -9.38 4.19
CA ASN A 45 -11.21 -9.30 3.03
C ASN A 45 -9.82 -9.91 3.29
N LEU A 46 -9.40 -10.04 4.55
CA LEU A 46 -8.13 -10.68 4.88
C LEU A 46 -8.18 -12.19 4.63
N SER A 47 -9.32 -12.83 4.90
CA SER A 47 -9.55 -14.26 4.71
C SER A 47 -10.11 -14.61 3.32
N LYS A 48 -10.69 -13.64 2.60
CA LYS A 48 -11.19 -13.85 1.24
C LYS A 48 -10.05 -14.03 0.23
N ARG A 49 -10.23 -15.02 -0.63
CA ARG A 49 -9.45 -15.16 -1.87
C ARG A 49 -9.86 -14.06 -2.85
N VAL A 50 -8.90 -13.25 -3.26
CA VAL A 50 -9.14 -12.14 -4.20
C VAL A 50 -9.38 -12.72 -5.60
N ASN A 51 -10.48 -12.36 -6.28
CA ASN A 51 -10.88 -12.86 -7.61
C ASN A 51 -11.18 -14.38 -7.66
N GLN A 52 -12.37 -14.80 -7.23
CA GLN A 52 -12.88 -16.20 -7.30
C GLN A 52 -12.88 -16.74 -8.75
N PRO A 53 -12.73 -18.06 -9.01
CA PRO A 53 -11.98 -19.11 -8.31
C PRO A 53 -10.51 -19.21 -8.80
N GLY A 54 -9.60 -19.64 -7.93
CA GLY A 54 -8.14 -19.67 -8.19
C GLY A 54 -7.36 -18.47 -7.62
N GLY A 55 -8.07 -17.47 -7.11
CA GLY A 55 -7.51 -16.35 -6.35
C GLY A 55 -6.75 -16.76 -5.09
N MET A 56 -5.79 -15.94 -4.69
CA MET A 56 -4.99 -16.14 -3.46
C MET A 56 -5.46 -15.25 -2.32
N THR A 57 -5.33 -15.73 -1.09
CA THR A 57 -5.45 -14.93 0.13
C THR A 57 -4.26 -13.97 0.26
N GLN A 58 -4.40 -12.95 1.12
CA GLN A 58 -3.32 -11.99 1.36
C GLN A 58 -2.07 -12.66 1.96
N SER A 59 -2.25 -13.67 2.82
CA SER A 59 -1.14 -14.41 3.43
C SER A 59 -0.39 -15.28 2.41
N GLU A 60 -1.11 -15.97 1.52
CA GLU A 60 -0.52 -16.74 0.41
C GLU A 60 0.28 -15.83 -0.55
N ARG A 61 -0.24 -14.65 -0.89
CA ARG A 61 0.47 -13.65 -1.71
C ARG A 61 1.77 -13.19 -1.06
N THR A 62 1.75 -12.95 0.26
CA THR A 62 2.95 -12.56 1.02
C THR A 62 3.98 -13.69 1.07
N LYS A 63 3.55 -14.94 1.30
CA LYS A 63 4.43 -16.11 1.29
C LYS A 63 5.13 -16.29 -0.06
N LEU A 64 4.37 -16.25 -1.16
CA LEU A 64 4.91 -16.36 -2.51
C LEU A 64 5.86 -15.21 -2.86
N ARG A 65 5.54 -14.00 -2.41
CA ARG A 65 6.46 -12.85 -2.54
C ARG A 65 7.78 -13.16 -1.85
N ASN A 66 7.74 -13.52 -0.56
CA ASN A 66 8.94 -13.75 0.24
C ASN A 66 9.80 -14.87 -0.33
N ALA A 67 9.20 -15.95 -0.82
CA ALA A 67 9.91 -17.04 -1.49
C ALA A 67 10.63 -16.60 -2.79
N LYS A 68 10.12 -15.56 -3.48
CA LYS A 68 10.72 -15.02 -4.70
C LYS A 68 11.74 -13.90 -4.43
N LEU A 69 11.75 -13.29 -3.25
CA LEU A 69 12.76 -12.29 -2.92
C LEU A 69 14.15 -12.92 -2.93
N GLY A 70 15.15 -12.19 -3.43
CA GLY A 70 16.52 -12.73 -3.52
C GLY A 70 16.76 -13.66 -4.71
N THR A 71 15.71 -14.19 -5.35
CA THR A 71 15.87 -15.08 -6.50
C THR A 71 16.34 -14.32 -7.75
N GLY A 72 17.17 -14.96 -8.58
CA GLY A 72 17.71 -14.41 -9.83
C GLY A 72 19.02 -13.61 -9.69
N GLN A 73 19.43 -12.92 -10.77
CA GLN A 73 20.74 -12.25 -10.86
C GLN A 73 20.86 -10.95 -10.05
N GLY A 74 19.77 -10.45 -9.45
CA GLY A 74 19.81 -9.26 -8.60
C GLY A 74 20.13 -7.93 -9.29
N LYS A 75 20.06 -7.86 -10.62
CA LYS A 75 20.37 -6.64 -11.40
C LYS A 75 19.27 -5.58 -11.39
N THR A 76 18.05 -5.97 -11.05
CA THR A 76 16.85 -5.13 -11.12
C THR A 76 16.31 -4.80 -9.73
N TYR A 77 15.44 -3.78 -9.65
CA TYR A 77 14.81 -3.36 -8.41
C TYR A 77 13.91 -4.45 -7.82
N THR A 78 13.92 -4.57 -6.49
CA THR A 78 12.96 -5.41 -5.77
C THR A 78 11.55 -4.85 -5.93
N LYS A 79 10.56 -5.75 -5.93
CA LYS A 79 9.15 -5.39 -6.07
C LYS A 79 8.35 -5.69 -4.80
N PHE A 80 7.47 -4.77 -4.44
CA PHE A 80 6.46 -4.92 -3.41
C PHE A 80 5.07 -4.97 -4.06
N HIS A 81 4.45 -6.16 -4.05
CA HIS A 81 3.16 -6.42 -4.71
C HIS A 81 3.02 -5.86 -6.13
N GLY A 82 4.09 -5.97 -6.93
CA GLY A 82 4.13 -5.52 -8.33
C GLY A 82 4.69 -4.11 -8.57
N ARG A 83 4.83 -3.29 -7.52
CA ARG A 83 5.45 -1.95 -7.58
C ARG A 83 6.91 -1.97 -7.17
N HIS A 84 7.73 -1.02 -7.63
CA HIS A 84 9.12 -0.89 -7.16
C HIS A 84 9.16 -0.55 -5.66
N GLU A 85 9.92 -1.33 -4.89
CA GLU A 85 9.92 -1.26 -3.43
C GLU A 85 10.44 0.08 -2.89
N HIS A 86 11.53 0.61 -3.45
CA HIS A 86 12.06 1.94 -3.07
C HIS A 86 11.02 3.06 -3.22
N ARG A 87 10.15 3.00 -4.24
CA ARG A 87 9.07 4.00 -4.42
C ARG A 87 8.01 3.86 -3.33
N VAL A 88 7.61 2.63 -3.02
CA VAL A 88 6.64 2.36 -1.95
C VAL A 88 7.15 2.83 -0.60
N ILE A 89 8.45 2.66 -0.34
CA ILE A 89 9.07 3.12 0.91
C ILE A 89 9.17 4.65 0.95
N ALA A 90 9.60 5.28 -0.15
CA ALA A 90 9.61 6.75 -0.27
C ALA A 90 8.21 7.36 -0.05
N GLU A 91 7.17 6.78 -0.64
CA GLU A 91 5.77 7.22 -0.42
C GLU A 91 5.37 7.13 1.06
N LYS A 92 5.77 6.06 1.75
CA LYS A 92 5.50 5.89 3.19
C LYS A 92 6.27 6.91 4.02
N MET A 93 7.53 7.20 3.70
CA MET A 93 8.34 8.21 4.37
C MET A 93 7.71 9.60 4.24
N LEU A 94 7.19 9.94 3.06
CA LEU A 94 6.55 11.22 2.79
C LEU A 94 5.12 11.32 3.35
N GLY A 95 4.50 10.19 3.72
CA GLY A 95 3.10 10.13 4.10
C GLY A 95 2.13 10.45 2.95
N ARG A 96 2.61 10.50 1.71
CA ARG A 96 1.82 10.79 0.50
C ARG A 96 2.34 10.02 -0.72
N PRO A 97 1.52 9.84 -1.77
CA PRO A 97 1.99 9.34 -3.05
C PRO A 97 3.10 10.24 -3.63
N LEU A 98 3.99 9.63 -4.42
CA LEU A 98 4.94 10.38 -5.23
C LEU A 98 4.20 11.09 -6.36
N ASN A 99 4.49 12.37 -6.53
CA ASN A 99 3.99 13.18 -7.63
C ASN A 99 4.62 12.73 -8.96
N PRO A 100 3.94 12.99 -10.09
CA PRO A 100 4.56 12.82 -11.40
C PRO A 100 5.87 13.62 -11.48
N GLY A 101 6.96 12.96 -11.91
CA GLY A 101 8.27 13.59 -12.04
C GLY A 101 9.21 13.42 -10.85
N GLU A 102 8.70 13.07 -9.66
CA GLU A 102 9.55 12.80 -8.49
C GLU A 102 10.39 11.52 -8.69
N VAL A 103 11.68 11.60 -8.35
CA VAL A 103 12.66 10.52 -8.56
C VAL A 103 13.22 10.06 -7.24
N VAL A 104 13.32 8.74 -7.04
CA VAL A 104 13.93 8.15 -5.85
C VAL A 104 15.33 7.66 -6.19
N HIS A 105 16.31 8.09 -5.42
CA HIS A 105 17.72 7.76 -5.56
C HIS A 105 18.21 6.95 -4.37
N HIS A 106 19.04 5.95 -4.64
CA HIS A 106 19.78 5.18 -3.64
C HIS A 106 21.14 5.83 -3.40
N ILE A 107 21.41 6.26 -2.17
CA ILE A 107 22.63 6.98 -1.78
C ILE A 107 23.88 6.09 -1.94
N ASP A 108 23.78 4.81 -1.59
CA ASP A 108 24.85 3.82 -1.73
C ASP A 108 24.97 3.20 -3.14
N GLU A 109 24.18 3.70 -4.11
CA GLU A 109 24.09 3.19 -5.48
C GLU A 109 23.62 1.70 -5.58
N ASN A 110 23.27 1.08 -4.47
CA ASN A 110 22.75 -0.29 -4.41
C ASN A 110 21.23 -0.29 -4.50
N LYS A 111 20.73 -0.61 -5.70
CA LYS A 111 19.30 -0.70 -6.05
C LYS A 111 18.47 -1.64 -5.17
N ARG A 112 19.10 -2.49 -4.36
CA ARG A 112 18.46 -3.46 -3.47
C ARG A 112 18.48 -3.04 -2.00
N ASN A 113 19.26 -2.03 -1.62
CA ASN A 113 19.25 -1.47 -0.29
C ASN A 113 18.13 -0.43 -0.17
N ASN A 114 16.92 -0.88 0.16
CA ASN A 114 15.76 0.01 0.27
C ASN A 114 15.53 0.53 1.69
N ASP A 115 16.58 0.59 2.53
CA ASP A 115 16.44 1.23 3.83
C ASP A 115 15.99 2.69 3.65
N PRO A 116 15.01 3.20 4.41
CA PRO A 116 14.56 4.59 4.32
C PRO A 116 15.69 5.61 4.38
N SER A 117 16.73 5.38 5.19
CA SER A 117 17.86 6.31 5.29
C SER A 117 18.79 6.27 4.08
N ASN A 118 18.70 5.22 3.24
CA ASN A 118 19.45 5.10 1.99
C ASN A 118 18.69 5.69 0.79
N LEU A 119 17.45 6.16 0.98
CA LEU A 119 16.61 6.70 -0.09
C LEU A 119 16.51 8.22 0.01
N MET A 120 16.75 8.87 -1.12
CA MET A 120 16.56 10.31 -1.29
C MET A 120 15.55 10.58 -2.40
N VAL A 121 14.62 11.51 -2.17
CA VAL A 121 13.60 11.90 -3.15
C VAL A 121 13.95 13.26 -3.73
N PHE A 122 14.00 13.34 -5.05
CA PHE A 122 14.18 14.58 -5.81
C PHE A 122 12.85 15.01 -6.41
N SER A 123 12.62 16.33 -6.52
CA SER A 123 11.37 16.85 -7.08
C SER A 123 11.29 16.64 -8.59
N SER A 124 12.44 16.54 -9.26
CA SER A 124 12.53 16.29 -10.70
C SER A 124 13.78 15.49 -11.11
N GLN A 125 13.73 14.95 -12.32
CA GLN A 125 14.88 14.31 -12.96
C GLN A 125 16.07 15.28 -13.12
N GLU A 126 15.82 16.57 -13.31
CA GLU A 126 16.87 17.58 -13.46
C GLU A 126 17.63 17.81 -12.14
N GLU A 127 16.93 17.81 -11.01
CA GLU A 127 17.59 17.86 -9.70
C GLU A 127 18.42 16.61 -9.42
N HIS A 128 17.87 15.44 -9.75
CA HIS A 128 18.60 14.18 -9.63
C HIS A 128 19.88 14.17 -10.48
N ALA A 129 19.80 14.63 -11.72
CA ALA A 129 20.97 14.75 -12.60
C ALA A 129 22.00 15.77 -12.09
N ARG A 130 21.55 16.91 -11.56
CA ARG A 130 22.44 17.91 -10.94
C ARG A 130 23.19 17.34 -9.74
N HIS A 131 22.54 16.52 -8.92
CA HIS A 131 23.17 15.85 -7.79
C HIS A 131 24.31 14.93 -8.24
N HIS A 132 24.09 14.10 -9.26
CA HIS A 132 25.14 13.26 -9.86
C HIS A 132 26.31 14.09 -10.39
N ALA A 133 26.02 15.17 -11.13
CA ALA A 133 27.06 16.03 -11.68
C ALA A 133 27.93 16.69 -10.59
N GLN A 134 27.39 16.97 -9.40
CA GLN A 134 28.15 17.49 -8.27
C GLN A 134 29.04 16.41 -7.64
N LEU A 135 28.53 15.19 -7.48
CA LEU A 135 29.29 14.06 -6.95
C LEU A 135 30.46 13.67 -7.85
N ASP A 136 30.25 13.64 -9.18
CA ASP A 136 31.31 13.35 -10.15
C ASP A 136 32.43 14.41 -10.10
N LYS A 137 32.08 15.69 -9.98
CA LYS A 137 33.06 16.78 -9.80
C LYS A 137 33.86 16.63 -8.51
N ALA A 138 33.22 16.23 -7.42
CA ALA A 138 33.90 15.99 -6.15
C ALA A 138 34.87 14.80 -6.22
N LYS A 139 34.49 13.71 -6.92
CA LYS A 139 35.35 12.53 -7.12
C LYS A 139 36.56 12.82 -8.02
N SER A 140 36.39 13.67 -9.05
CA SER A 140 37.44 14.02 -10.02
C SER A 140 38.40 15.12 -9.55
N GLY A 141 38.07 15.87 -8.49
CA GLY A 141 38.91 16.94 -7.93
C GLY A 141 39.91 16.52 -6.85
N GLY A 142 39.93 15.23 -6.45
CA GLY A 142 40.78 14.71 -5.36
C GLY A 142 42.17 14.20 -5.77
N GLY A 143 42.59 14.42 -7.01
CA GLY A 143 43.91 14.04 -7.51
C GLY A 143 44.86 15.23 -7.63
N LYS A 144 45.54 15.57 -6.54
CA LYS A 144 46.86 16.23 -6.56
C LYS A 144 47.75 15.55 -5.54
#